data_AF-A0A8I6SID0-F1
#
_entry.id   AF-A0A8I6SID0-F1
#
_cell.length_a   1.000
_cell.length_b   1.000
_cell.length_c   1.000
_cell.angle_alpha   90.00
_cell.angle_beta   90.00
_cell.angle_gamma   90.00
#
_symmetry.space_group_name_H-M   'P 1'
#
loop_
_entity.id
_entity.type
_entity.pdbx_description
1 polymer ?
#
loop_
_entity_poly.entity_id
_entity_poly.type
_entity_poly.pdbx_seq_one_letter_code
_entity_poly.pdbx_strand_id
1 'polypeptide(L)'
;MDLLIDYPSERYFILPNESGECTLREGSVVVNNVSEGEVIDHPQMPDVGHLSHDNKLQAVLLMMKKYPIESEMKLSYFVSSIKSLPEELIDTEFDDSFKKMLISLPEELPKFETLQLELVANPTNVPTNLIDLLFWMLVGLRNPRFIKIPEEHMEDLLSCFTDSSLCPDPIFAFKVCSDPPVQLTKSQILKKHFGYIGCNNGDVFSLLYYWKRSGTKRCFNDQLIHALKHSKGDYCWSKSPFGSVYKTVLVIEYYPHPDLMFVGDKPSPQLSLSLRIPSYEAPCFFHIGSADLVEISYVFIYKNTLFREIIVDYSMEVLDFGTNLFFCMIFICILARTIRNLVHL
;
A
#
# COMPACT_ATOMS: atom_id res chain seq x y z
N MET A 1 15.32 -4.86 -18.32
CA MET A 1 14.17 -5.79 -18.39
C MET A 1 13.91 -6.17 -16.95
N ASP A 2 12.97 -5.48 -16.30
CA ASP A 2 12.78 -5.52 -14.85
C ASP A 2 12.04 -6.81 -14.47
N LEU A 3 12.76 -7.77 -13.90
CA LEU A 3 12.17 -8.97 -13.35
C LEU A 3 11.55 -8.63 -11.99
N LEU A 4 10.28 -8.25 -12.01
CA LEU A 4 9.41 -8.26 -10.85
C LEU A 4 9.44 -9.68 -10.26
N ILE A 5 10.04 -9.84 -9.09
CA ILE A 5 9.83 -11.04 -8.28
C ILE A 5 8.39 -10.94 -7.74
N ASP A 6 7.43 -11.37 -8.56
CA ASP A 6 6.06 -11.63 -8.10
C ASP A 6 6.14 -12.94 -7.30
N TYR A 7 6.42 -12.82 -6.00
CA TYR A 7 5.99 -13.88 -5.11
C TYR A 7 4.47 -13.95 -5.24
N PRO A 8 3.86 -15.12 -5.47
CA PRO A 8 2.41 -15.25 -5.46
C PRO A 8 1.94 -14.92 -4.05
N SER A 9 1.68 -13.65 -3.80
CA SER A 9 1.15 -13.18 -2.54
C SER A 9 -0.31 -13.55 -2.53
N GLU A 10 -0.71 -14.39 -1.58
CA GLU A 10 -2.11 -14.62 -1.26
C GLU A 10 -2.79 -13.26 -1.12
N ARG A 11 -3.83 -13.07 -1.93
CA ARG A 11 -4.56 -11.82 -1.99
C ARG A 11 -5.81 -11.96 -1.15
N TYR A 12 -6.01 -11.00 -0.27
CA TYR A 12 -7.15 -10.98 0.63
C TYR A 12 -8.10 -9.86 0.26
N PHE A 13 -9.39 -10.17 0.31
CA PHE A 13 -10.48 -9.23 0.09
C PHE A 13 -11.31 -9.16 1.36
N ILE A 14 -11.70 -7.94 1.72
CA ILE A 14 -12.59 -7.66 2.84
C ILE A 14 -13.91 -7.21 2.25
N LEU A 15 -14.96 -7.99 2.48
CA LEU A 15 -16.30 -7.71 1.98
C LEU A 15 -17.29 -7.67 3.15
N PRO A 16 -18.31 -6.80 3.11
CA PRO A 16 -19.47 -6.96 3.97
C PRO A 16 -20.25 -8.20 3.54
N ASN A 17 -20.85 -8.95 4.46
CA ASN A 17 -21.92 -9.90 4.15
C ASN A 17 -23.31 -9.22 4.23
N GLU A 18 -24.38 -9.97 3.95
CA GLU A 18 -25.76 -9.46 3.98
C GLU A 18 -26.20 -8.96 5.37
N SER A 19 -25.59 -9.46 6.46
CA SER A 19 -25.84 -8.98 7.82
C SER A 19 -25.01 -7.75 8.20
N GLY A 20 -24.11 -7.29 7.33
CA GLY A 20 -23.17 -6.20 7.60
C GLY A 20 -21.98 -6.61 8.47
N GLU A 21 -21.76 -7.91 8.67
CA GLU A 21 -20.54 -8.44 9.26
C GLU A 21 -19.43 -8.58 8.21
N CYS A 22 -18.18 -8.64 8.66
CA CYS A 22 -17.01 -8.69 7.78
C CYS A 22 -16.68 -10.12 7.39
N THR A 23 -16.75 -10.50 6.11
CA THR A 23 -16.20 -11.77 5.62
C THR A 23 -14.84 -11.52 4.97
N LEU A 24 -13.82 -12.22 5.46
CA LEU A 24 -12.52 -12.29 4.78
C LEU A 24 -12.57 -13.40 3.73
N ARG A 25 -12.14 -13.09 2.51
CA ARG A 25 -11.96 -14.08 1.46
C ARG A 25 -10.55 -14.03 0.90
N GLU A 26 -10.00 -15.21 0.69
CA GLU A 26 -8.73 -15.40 -0.01
C GLU A 26 -9.06 -15.53 -1.50
N GLY A 27 -8.64 -14.54 -2.29
CA GLY A 27 -8.72 -14.62 -3.74
C GLY A 27 -7.44 -15.23 -4.28
N SER A 28 -7.31 -16.54 -4.15
CA SER A 28 -6.29 -17.28 -4.88
C SER A 28 -6.82 -17.60 -6.28
N VAL A 29 -6.04 -17.25 -7.31
CA VAL A 29 -6.16 -17.92 -8.62
C VAL A 29 -5.64 -19.35 -8.41
N VAL A 30 -6.56 -20.24 -8.07
CA VAL A 30 -6.42 -21.71 -7.94
C VAL A 30 -5.06 -22.19 -7.42
N VAL A 31 -4.98 -22.42 -6.10
CA VAL A 31 -4.19 -23.54 -5.58
C VAL A 31 -5.11 -24.34 -4.66
N ASN A 32 -5.47 -25.54 -5.11
CA ASN A 32 -6.30 -26.47 -4.36
C ASN A 32 -5.69 -26.78 -2.98
N ASN A 33 -6.57 -26.86 -1.98
CA ASN A 33 -6.41 -27.35 -0.61
C ASN A 33 -5.84 -26.37 0.41
N VAL A 34 -6.74 -25.72 1.16
CA VAL A 34 -6.51 -25.43 2.59
C VAL A 34 -7.76 -25.82 3.38
N SER A 35 -7.53 -26.63 4.39
CA SER A 35 -8.48 -27.24 5.33
C SER A 35 -9.04 -26.26 6.37
N GLU A 36 -10.14 -26.70 6.97
CA GLU A 36 -11.01 -26.08 7.98
C GLU A 36 -10.34 -25.25 9.09
N GLY A 37 -10.93 -24.07 9.32
CA GLY A 37 -11.49 -23.72 10.63
C GLY A 37 -10.56 -23.19 11.72
N GLU A 38 -10.07 -21.96 11.58
CA GLU A 38 -9.80 -21.10 12.74
C GLU A 38 -10.90 -20.03 12.86
N VAL A 39 -11.44 -19.87 14.08
CA VAL A 39 -12.41 -18.82 14.41
C VAL A 39 -11.70 -17.48 14.28
N ILE A 40 -12.14 -16.71 13.28
CA ILE A 40 -11.55 -15.43 12.92
C ILE A 40 -11.99 -14.38 13.93
N ASP A 41 -11.02 -13.66 14.50
CA ASP A 41 -11.28 -12.42 15.23
C ASP A 41 -11.66 -11.34 14.20
N HIS A 42 -12.94 -11.30 13.86
CA HIS A 42 -13.50 -10.29 12.97
C HIS A 42 -13.31 -8.90 13.61
N PRO A 43 -13.15 -7.81 12.81
CA PRO A 43 -13.23 -6.47 13.35
C PRO A 43 -14.50 -6.37 14.20
N GLN A 44 -14.37 -6.10 15.50
CA GLN A 44 -15.52 -6.03 16.40
C GLN A 44 -16.44 -4.89 15.95
N MET A 45 -17.45 -5.25 15.18
CA MET A 45 -18.54 -4.35 14.82
C MET A 45 -19.35 -4.10 16.11
N PRO A 46 -19.78 -2.87 16.40
CA PRO A 46 -20.91 -2.70 17.32
C PRO A 46 -22.09 -3.53 16.79
N ASP A 47 -22.98 -4.02 17.63
CA ASP A 47 -24.14 -4.82 17.20
C ASP A 47 -25.02 -4.02 16.19
N VAL A 48 -24.77 -4.21 14.88
CA VAL A 48 -25.26 -3.32 13.80
C VAL A 48 -26.64 -3.74 13.29
N GLY A 49 -26.97 -5.03 13.39
CA GLY A 49 -28.17 -5.61 12.77
C GLY A 49 -29.49 -4.99 13.23
N HIS A 50 -29.46 -4.25 14.34
CA HIS A 50 -30.65 -3.66 14.97
C HIS A 50 -30.87 -2.17 14.67
N LEU A 51 -29.96 -1.49 13.96
CA LEU A 51 -30.13 -0.07 13.64
C LEU A 51 -31.08 0.14 12.45
N SER A 52 -32.04 1.05 12.62
CA SER A 52 -32.89 1.49 11.51
C SER A 52 -32.07 2.14 10.39
N HIS A 53 -32.61 2.11 9.17
CA HIS A 53 -32.02 2.78 8.01
C HIS A 53 -31.65 4.24 8.31
N ASP A 54 -32.55 5.00 8.93
CA ASP A 54 -32.32 6.40 9.28
C ASP A 54 -31.15 6.57 10.26
N ASN A 55 -31.04 5.69 11.27
CA ASN A 55 -29.93 5.75 12.23
C ASN A 55 -28.58 5.45 11.55
N LYS A 56 -28.56 4.49 10.62
CA LYS A 56 -27.36 4.19 9.83
C LYS A 56 -26.96 5.37 8.97
N LEU A 57 -27.91 5.97 8.24
CA LEU A 57 -27.68 7.16 7.42
C LEU A 57 -27.14 8.33 8.25
N GLN A 58 -27.72 8.62 9.41
CA GLN A 58 -27.25 9.71 10.28
C GLN A 58 -25.83 9.46 10.79
N ALA A 59 -25.49 8.21 11.13
CA ALA A 59 -24.12 7.85 11.53
C ALA A 59 -23.12 8.00 10.38
N VAL A 60 -23.48 7.60 9.16
CA VAL A 60 -22.68 7.80 7.95
C VAL A 60 -22.41 9.29 7.72
N LEU A 61 -23.47 10.10 7.71
CA LEU A 61 -23.36 11.55 7.53
C LEU A 61 -22.48 12.21 8.61
N LEU A 62 -22.60 11.75 9.85
CA LEU A 62 -21.76 12.22 10.96
C LEU A 62 -20.28 11.91 10.71
N MET A 63 -19.95 10.68 10.28
CA MET A 63 -18.57 10.28 9.99
C MET A 63 -18.00 11.06 8.80
N MET A 64 -18.74 11.19 7.71
CA MET A 64 -18.32 11.96 6.54
C MET A 64 -18.07 13.43 6.88
N LYS A 65 -18.89 14.01 7.78
CA LYS A 65 -18.72 15.41 8.22
C LYS A 65 -17.56 15.58 9.20
N LYS A 66 -17.40 14.66 10.15
CA LYS A 66 -16.40 14.77 11.23
C LYS A 66 -15.00 14.39 10.76
N TYR A 67 -14.89 13.40 9.88
CA TYR A 67 -13.62 12.87 9.37
C TYR A 67 -13.68 12.72 7.84
N PRO A 68 -13.79 13.83 7.09
CA PRO A 68 -14.00 13.79 5.64
C PRO A 68 -12.85 13.08 4.92
N ILE A 69 -11.61 13.44 5.26
CA ILE A 69 -10.42 12.89 4.60
C ILE A 69 -10.27 11.40 4.89
N GLU A 70 -10.47 10.97 6.14
CA GLU A 70 -10.45 9.55 6.50
C GLU A 70 -11.53 8.80 5.71
N SER A 71 -12.76 9.31 5.72
CA SER A 71 -13.89 8.66 5.05
C SER A 71 -13.66 8.51 3.54
N GLU A 72 -13.12 9.54 2.91
CA GLU A 72 -12.77 9.55 1.49
C GLU A 72 -11.63 8.57 1.18
N MET A 73 -10.62 8.48 2.05
CA MET A 73 -9.53 7.50 1.93
C MET A 73 -10.05 6.05 2.03
N LYS A 74 -10.92 5.76 3.02
CA LYS A 74 -11.55 4.42 3.15
C LYS A 74 -12.30 4.05 1.88
N LEU A 75 -13.12 4.98 1.38
CA LEU A 75 -13.92 4.79 0.17
C LEU A 75 -13.02 4.54 -1.05
N SER A 76 -11.98 5.35 -1.23
CA SER A 76 -11.03 5.23 -2.34
C SER A 76 -10.35 3.86 -2.36
N TYR A 77 -9.83 3.38 -1.22
CA TYR A 77 -9.18 2.06 -1.17
C TYR A 77 -10.18 0.91 -1.26
N PHE A 78 -11.36 1.04 -0.66
CA PHE A 78 -12.41 0.03 -0.80
C PHE A 78 -12.81 -0.15 -2.27
N VAL A 79 -13.16 0.95 -2.96
CA VAL A 79 -13.55 0.90 -4.37
C VAL A 79 -12.42 0.36 -5.26
N SER A 80 -11.16 0.71 -4.94
CA SER A 80 -9.99 0.19 -5.66
C SER A 80 -9.80 -1.32 -5.43
N SER A 81 -10.10 -1.81 -4.22
CA SER A 81 -10.16 -3.25 -3.92
C SER A 81 -11.27 -3.91 -4.72
N ILE A 82 -12.49 -3.34 -4.74
CA ILE A 82 -13.63 -3.89 -5.47
C ILE A 82 -13.36 -4.07 -6.96
N LYS A 83 -12.77 -3.07 -7.60
CA LYS A 83 -12.40 -3.10 -9.03
C LYS A 83 -11.46 -4.25 -9.40
N SER A 84 -10.79 -4.82 -8.41
CA SER A 84 -9.78 -5.85 -8.58
C SER A 84 -10.22 -7.21 -8.03
N LEU A 85 -11.49 -7.37 -7.65
CA LEU A 85 -12.04 -8.66 -7.26
C LEU A 85 -12.11 -9.61 -8.47
N PRO A 86 -11.69 -10.88 -8.30
CA PRO A 86 -12.04 -11.96 -9.22
C PRO A 86 -13.57 -12.13 -9.33
N GLU A 87 -14.07 -12.35 -10.54
CA GLU A 87 -15.51 -12.54 -10.80
C GLU A 87 -16.07 -13.75 -10.05
N GLU A 88 -15.26 -14.81 -9.89
CA GLU A 88 -15.66 -16.06 -9.23
C GLU A 88 -16.01 -15.88 -7.75
N LEU A 89 -15.35 -14.92 -7.07
CA LEU A 89 -15.66 -14.60 -5.67
C LEU A 89 -16.98 -13.84 -5.53
N ILE A 90 -17.38 -13.09 -6.55
CA ILE A 90 -18.62 -12.30 -6.51
C ILE A 90 -19.83 -13.21 -6.75
N ASP A 91 -19.68 -14.23 -7.60
CA ASP A 91 -20.76 -15.13 -8.01
C ASP A 91 -21.29 -16.06 -6.90
N THR A 92 -20.52 -16.26 -5.83
CA THR A 92 -20.78 -17.32 -4.83
C THR A 92 -21.33 -16.81 -3.51
N GLU A 93 -21.19 -15.51 -3.20
CA GLU A 93 -21.34 -14.98 -1.83
C GLU A 93 -22.52 -14.00 -1.65
N PHE A 94 -23.04 -13.43 -2.74
CA PHE A 94 -23.99 -12.33 -2.67
C PHE A 94 -25.26 -12.63 -3.45
N ASP A 95 -26.40 -12.16 -2.93
CA ASP A 95 -27.60 -12.05 -3.75
C ASP A 95 -27.34 -11.19 -5.01
N ASP A 96 -28.18 -11.41 -6.03
CA ASP A 96 -28.06 -10.72 -7.32
C ASP A 96 -28.12 -9.19 -7.21
N SER A 97 -28.82 -8.65 -6.21
CA SER A 97 -28.98 -7.21 -6.02
C SER A 97 -27.71 -6.57 -5.46
N PHE A 98 -27.13 -7.18 -4.43
CA PHE A 98 -25.90 -6.73 -3.79
C PHE A 98 -24.68 -6.91 -4.70
N LYS A 99 -24.63 -8.03 -5.41
CA LYS A 99 -23.67 -8.28 -6.49
C LYS A 99 -23.67 -7.18 -7.54
N LYS A 100 -24.85 -6.85 -8.10
CA LYS A 100 -24.98 -5.80 -9.11
C LYS A 100 -24.48 -4.45 -8.59
N MET A 101 -24.82 -4.12 -7.34
CA MET A 101 -24.36 -2.90 -6.69
C MET A 101 -22.83 -2.88 -6.55
N LEU A 102 -22.20 -3.95 -6.06
CA LEU A 102 -20.74 -4.00 -5.91
C LEU A 102 -20.01 -3.84 -7.25
N ILE A 103 -20.50 -4.50 -8.30
CA ILE A 103 -19.90 -4.44 -9.64
C ILE A 103 -20.05 -3.02 -10.24
N SER A 104 -21.20 -2.36 -10.05
CA SER A 104 -21.44 -1.02 -10.60
C SER A 104 -20.81 0.09 -9.77
N LEU A 105 -20.49 -0.17 -8.49
CA LEU A 105 -19.98 0.81 -7.53
C LEU A 105 -18.81 1.65 -8.05
N PRO A 106 -17.73 1.09 -8.66
CA PRO A 106 -16.60 1.90 -9.09
C PRO A 106 -16.95 2.97 -10.12
N GLU A 107 -17.95 2.72 -10.97
CA GLU A 107 -18.38 3.62 -12.04
C GLU A 107 -19.51 4.55 -11.59
N GLU A 108 -20.47 4.05 -10.81
CA GLU A 108 -21.68 4.80 -10.43
C GLU A 108 -21.46 5.71 -9.23
N LEU A 109 -20.68 5.29 -8.24
CA LEU A 109 -20.51 6.02 -6.98
C LEU A 109 -19.95 7.44 -7.23
N PRO A 110 -20.65 8.52 -6.87
CA PRO A 110 -20.20 9.89 -7.15
C PRO A 110 -19.00 10.29 -6.27
N LYS A 111 -18.36 11.41 -6.62
CA LYS A 111 -17.27 11.99 -5.80
C LYS A 111 -17.74 12.23 -4.37
N PHE A 112 -16.83 12.19 -3.41
CA PHE A 112 -17.14 12.22 -1.99
C PHE A 112 -18.04 13.39 -1.58
N GLU A 113 -17.75 14.61 -2.05
CA GLU A 113 -18.57 15.79 -1.72
C GLU A 113 -19.97 15.72 -2.35
N THR A 114 -20.05 15.22 -3.59
CA THR A 114 -21.33 15.02 -4.28
C THR A 114 -22.17 13.96 -3.57
N LEU A 115 -21.55 12.83 -3.20
CA LEU A 115 -22.20 11.79 -2.41
C LEU A 115 -22.74 12.36 -1.10
N GLN A 116 -21.93 13.11 -0.37
CA GLN A 116 -22.36 13.73 0.89
C GLN A 116 -23.56 14.65 0.71
N LEU A 117 -23.56 15.48 -0.34
CA LEU A 117 -24.68 16.37 -0.65
C LEU A 117 -25.94 15.59 -1.03
N GLU A 118 -25.83 14.52 -1.83
CA GLU A 118 -26.95 13.67 -2.22
C GLU A 118 -27.59 12.96 -1.03
N LEU A 119 -26.76 12.42 -0.12
CA LEU A 119 -27.22 11.78 1.12
C LEU A 119 -28.01 12.75 2.02
N VAL A 120 -27.67 14.04 2.00
CA VAL A 120 -28.38 15.08 2.77
C VAL A 120 -29.63 15.56 2.05
N ALA A 121 -29.54 15.80 0.73
CA ALA A 121 -30.61 16.43 -0.04
C ALA A 121 -31.75 15.46 -0.38
N ASN A 122 -31.43 14.20 -0.67
CA ASN A 122 -32.38 13.20 -1.16
C ASN A 122 -32.22 11.84 -0.45
N PRO A 123 -32.30 11.79 0.90
CA PRO A 123 -32.01 10.59 1.67
C PRO A 123 -32.89 9.39 1.28
N THR A 124 -34.14 9.63 0.86
CA THR A 124 -35.09 8.58 0.46
C THR A 124 -34.78 7.93 -0.89
N ASN A 125 -33.93 8.57 -1.72
CA ASN A 125 -33.59 8.07 -3.05
C ASN A 125 -32.31 7.22 -3.05
N VAL A 126 -31.63 7.13 -1.89
CA VAL A 126 -30.37 6.41 -1.77
C VAL A 126 -30.67 4.92 -1.54
N PRO A 127 -30.11 4.00 -2.34
CA PRO A 127 -30.32 2.58 -2.13
C PRO A 127 -29.91 2.12 -0.73
N THR A 128 -30.76 1.34 -0.07
CA THR A 128 -30.48 0.79 1.28
C THR A 128 -29.12 0.08 1.35
N ASN A 129 -28.80 -0.74 0.34
CA ASN A 129 -27.53 -1.47 0.27
C ASN A 129 -26.31 -0.54 0.24
N LEU A 130 -26.43 0.65 -0.36
CA LEU A 130 -25.35 1.64 -0.35
C LEU A 130 -25.19 2.26 1.04
N ILE A 131 -26.29 2.56 1.73
CA ILE A 131 -26.24 3.06 3.12
C ILE A 131 -25.63 2.01 4.04
N ASP A 132 -26.02 0.75 3.90
CA ASP A 132 -25.46 -0.36 4.70
C ASP A 132 -23.97 -0.54 4.45
N LEU A 133 -23.54 -0.49 3.18
CA LEU A 133 -22.12 -0.54 2.80
C LEU A 133 -21.33 0.64 3.38
N LEU A 134 -21.83 1.87 3.24
CA LEU A 134 -21.18 3.06 3.79
C LEU A 134 -21.14 3.01 5.31
N PHE A 135 -22.20 2.54 5.95
CA PHE A 135 -22.25 2.38 7.40
C PHE A 135 -21.20 1.37 7.86
N TRP A 136 -21.17 0.19 7.24
CA TRP A 136 -20.17 -0.84 7.50
C TRP A 136 -18.74 -0.28 7.37
N MET A 137 -18.44 0.38 6.25
CA MET A 137 -17.09 0.86 5.96
C MET A 137 -16.68 2.06 6.83
N LEU A 138 -17.56 3.04 7.05
CA LEU A 138 -17.20 4.29 7.73
C LEU A 138 -17.41 4.23 9.24
N VAL A 139 -18.42 3.49 9.69
CA VAL A 139 -18.80 3.39 11.11
C VAL A 139 -18.35 2.06 11.72
N GLY A 140 -18.51 0.96 10.97
CA GLY A 140 -18.15 -0.39 11.41
C GLY A 140 -16.64 -0.62 11.49
N LEU A 141 -15.90 -0.22 10.46
CA LEU A 141 -14.43 -0.31 10.42
C LEU A 141 -13.77 0.83 11.21
N ARG A 142 -13.83 0.74 12.53
CA ARG A 142 -13.30 1.77 13.45
C ARG A 142 -11.78 1.88 13.45
N ASN A 143 -11.08 0.75 13.30
CA ASN A 143 -9.63 0.67 13.33
C ASN A 143 -9.11 0.03 12.03
N PRO A 144 -7.95 0.47 11.52
CA PRO A 144 -7.18 1.61 12.02
C PRO A 144 -7.83 2.97 11.71
N ARG A 145 -7.44 4.01 12.45
CA ARG A 145 -7.80 5.41 12.17
C ARG A 145 -6.69 6.11 11.40
N PHE A 146 -7.05 7.12 10.62
CA PHE A 146 -6.12 7.82 9.75
C PHE A 146 -6.03 9.29 10.08
N ILE A 147 -4.81 9.77 10.29
CA ILE A 147 -4.55 11.20 10.51
C ILE A 147 -3.71 11.68 9.34
N LYS A 148 -4.27 12.58 8.50
CA LYS A 148 -3.51 13.22 7.44
C LYS A 148 -2.37 14.04 8.05
N ILE A 149 -1.16 13.82 7.56
CA ILE A 149 -0.01 14.64 7.90
C ILE A 149 -0.11 15.95 7.09
N PRO A 150 -0.11 17.12 7.75
CA PRO A 150 -0.06 18.41 7.07
C PRO A 150 1.20 18.55 6.22
N GLU A 151 1.11 19.30 5.12
CA GLU A 151 2.22 19.47 4.17
C GLU A 151 3.44 20.11 4.84
N GLU A 152 3.20 21.05 5.76
CA GLU A 152 4.24 21.73 6.56
C GLU A 152 5.01 20.79 7.50
N HIS A 153 4.51 19.59 7.77
CA HIS A 153 5.17 18.57 8.59
C HIS A 153 5.73 17.40 7.78
N MET A 154 5.63 17.47 6.45
CA MET A 154 6.10 16.39 5.58
C MET A 154 7.62 16.24 5.63
N GLU A 155 8.36 17.35 5.58
CA GLU A 155 9.84 17.33 5.63
C GLU A 155 10.35 16.73 6.96
N ASP A 156 9.76 17.16 8.08
CA ASP A 156 10.07 16.61 9.41
C ASP A 156 9.83 15.10 9.47
N LEU A 157 8.68 14.65 8.95
CA LEU A 157 8.36 13.23 8.87
C LEU A 157 9.34 12.48 7.99
N LEU A 158 9.66 13.00 6.81
CA LEU A 158 10.58 12.36 5.87
C LEU A 158 12.01 12.29 6.41
N SER A 159 12.43 13.26 7.22
CA SER A 159 13.75 13.26 7.88
C SER A 159 13.94 12.10 8.87
N CYS A 160 12.84 11.48 9.32
CA CYS A 160 12.89 10.29 10.19
C CYS A 160 13.28 9.01 9.43
N PHE A 161 13.27 9.05 8.09
CA PHE A 161 13.56 7.93 7.21
C PHE A 161 14.90 8.15 6.52
N THR A 162 15.86 7.25 6.75
CA THR A 162 17.26 7.43 6.36
C THR A 162 17.51 7.57 4.86
N ASP A 163 16.58 7.14 4.03
CA ASP A 163 16.72 7.06 2.58
C ASP A 163 15.66 7.88 1.82
N SER A 164 14.89 8.71 2.52
CA SER A 164 13.84 9.54 1.93
C SER A 164 14.36 10.55 0.91
N SER A 165 15.59 11.05 1.09
CA SER A 165 16.22 12.03 0.18
C SER A 165 16.44 11.52 -1.25
N LEU A 166 16.37 10.20 -1.47
CA LEU A 166 16.50 9.57 -2.79
C LEU A 166 15.15 9.35 -3.49
N CYS A 167 14.05 9.72 -2.83
CA CYS A 167 12.69 9.50 -3.29
C CYS A 167 12.01 10.85 -3.57
N PRO A 168 11.03 10.90 -4.49
CA PRO A 168 10.15 12.05 -4.57
C PRO A 168 9.33 12.17 -3.28
N ASP A 169 8.85 13.37 -2.97
CA ASP A 169 7.93 13.56 -1.85
C ASP A 169 6.56 12.92 -2.13
N PRO A 170 5.92 12.30 -1.12
CA PRO A 170 4.54 11.83 -1.25
C PRO A 170 3.59 13.03 -1.36
N ILE A 171 2.57 12.89 -2.21
CA ILE A 171 1.50 13.89 -2.33
C ILE A 171 0.57 13.88 -1.12
N PHE A 172 0.41 12.73 -0.48
CA PHE A 172 -0.32 12.59 0.77
C PHE A 172 0.42 11.60 1.67
N ALA A 173 0.48 11.92 2.96
CA ALA A 173 0.91 11.01 4.00
C ALA A 173 -0.16 10.93 5.08
N PHE A 174 -0.40 9.72 5.56
CA PHE A 174 -1.34 9.44 6.64
C PHE A 174 -0.63 8.67 7.73
N LYS A 175 -0.76 9.12 8.97
CA LYS A 175 -0.43 8.30 10.14
C LYS A 175 -1.56 7.31 10.39
N VAL A 176 -1.19 6.04 10.50
CA VAL A 176 -2.09 4.95 10.85
C VAL A 176 -2.07 4.81 12.35
N CYS A 177 -3.23 4.97 12.98
CA CYS A 177 -3.41 4.84 14.42
C CYS A 177 -4.22 3.58 14.69
N SER A 178 -3.51 2.52 15.06
CA SER A 178 -4.11 1.27 15.52
C SER A 178 -4.13 1.21 17.05
N ASP A 179 -4.96 0.35 17.62
CA ASP A 179 -4.80 -0.03 19.01
C ASP A 179 -3.46 -0.79 19.14
N PRO A 180 -2.64 -0.50 20.17
CA PRO A 180 -1.31 -1.07 20.28
C PRO A 180 -1.38 -2.60 20.30
N PRO A 181 -0.50 -3.31 19.57
CA PRO A 181 -0.44 -4.76 19.65
C PRO A 181 -0.13 -5.18 21.10
N VAL A 182 -0.80 -6.25 21.53
CA VAL A 182 -0.76 -6.76 22.91
C VAL A 182 0.68 -6.97 23.40
N GLN A 183 0.98 -6.39 24.57
CA GLN A 183 2.12 -6.68 25.46
C GLN A 183 3.53 -6.78 24.85
N LEU A 184 3.99 -5.74 24.16
CA LEU A 184 5.43 -5.56 23.97
C LEU A 184 6.05 -4.97 25.24
N THR A 185 7.11 -5.60 25.73
CA THR A 185 7.85 -5.09 26.90
C THR A 185 8.54 -3.76 26.57
N LYS A 186 8.67 -2.85 27.54
CA LYS A 186 9.29 -1.52 27.33
C LYS A 186 10.67 -1.57 26.66
N SER A 187 11.42 -2.64 26.86
CA SER A 187 12.73 -2.89 26.23
C SER A 187 12.68 -3.19 24.73
N GLN A 188 11.58 -3.76 24.23
CA GLN A 188 11.38 -4.04 22.80
C GLN A 188 10.95 -2.78 22.03
N ILE A 189 10.21 -1.87 22.69
CA ILE A 189 9.74 -0.59 22.11
C ILE A 189 10.91 0.34 21.72
N LEU A 190 12.07 0.22 22.38
CA LEU A 190 13.21 1.11 22.17
C LEU A 190 14.11 0.73 20.97
N LYS A 191 13.80 -0.34 20.23
CA LYS A 191 14.57 -0.80 19.05
C LYS A 191 13.68 -1.04 17.83
N LYS A 192 12.76 -0.10 17.56
CA LYS A 192 11.95 -0.16 16.35
C LYS A 192 12.78 0.25 15.13
N HIS A 193 12.56 -0.44 14.03
CA HIS A 193 13.09 -0.10 12.72
C HIS A 193 11.95 0.18 11.75
N PHE A 194 12.22 0.95 10.71
CA PHE A 194 11.27 1.20 9.64
C PHE A 194 11.53 0.33 8.43
N GLY A 195 10.46 -0.13 7.81
CA GLY A 195 10.47 -0.83 6.54
C GLY A 195 9.34 -0.34 5.65
N TYR A 196 9.34 -0.77 4.40
CA TYR A 196 8.47 -0.25 3.36
C TYR A 196 7.89 -1.38 2.51
N ILE A 197 6.56 -1.35 2.32
CA ILE A 197 5.84 -2.29 1.47
C ILE A 197 5.26 -1.51 0.30
N GLY A 198 5.81 -1.74 -0.89
CA GLY A 198 5.20 -1.29 -2.14
C GLY A 198 3.96 -2.12 -2.43
N CYS A 199 2.79 -1.46 -2.52
CA CYS A 199 1.51 -2.16 -2.66
C CYS A 199 0.84 -1.83 -4.00
N ASN A 200 0.07 -2.79 -4.50
CA ASN A 200 -1.00 -2.53 -5.46
C ASN A 200 -2.17 -1.90 -4.71
N ASN A 201 -2.83 -0.89 -5.28
CA ASN A 201 -3.85 -0.13 -4.55
C ASN A 201 -5.07 -0.97 -4.13
N GLY A 202 -5.36 -2.05 -4.87
CA GLY A 202 -6.42 -2.99 -4.50
C GLY A 202 -6.09 -3.86 -3.28
N ASP A 203 -4.83 -3.97 -2.87
CA ASP A 203 -4.40 -4.75 -1.68
C ASP A 203 -4.41 -3.91 -0.41
N VAL A 204 -4.30 -2.58 -0.56
CA VAL A 204 -4.10 -1.66 0.56
C VAL A 204 -5.26 -1.76 1.57
N PHE A 205 -6.49 -1.92 1.08
CA PHE A 205 -7.65 -2.04 1.97
C PHE A 205 -7.54 -3.27 2.89
N SER A 206 -7.19 -4.45 2.36
CA SER A 206 -7.06 -5.65 3.19
C SER A 206 -5.82 -5.66 4.08
N LEU A 207 -4.74 -5.00 3.65
CA LEU A 207 -3.55 -4.80 4.48
C LEU A 207 -3.84 -3.89 5.69
N LEU A 208 -4.63 -2.83 5.50
CA LEU A 208 -4.96 -1.88 6.56
C LEU A 208 -5.95 -2.46 7.58
N TYR A 209 -7.04 -3.06 7.13
CA TYR A 209 -8.12 -3.51 8.02
C TYR A 209 -8.00 -4.97 8.47
N TYR A 210 -7.08 -5.73 7.86
CA TYR A 210 -6.89 -7.13 8.17
C TYR A 210 -5.41 -7.57 8.11
N TRP A 211 -4.57 -6.76 8.75
CA TRP A 211 -3.12 -6.91 8.77
C TRP A 211 -2.64 -8.31 9.18
N LYS A 212 -3.21 -8.89 10.24
CA LYS A 212 -2.74 -10.16 10.82
C LYS A 212 -2.58 -11.29 9.80
N ARG A 213 -3.51 -11.39 8.85
CA ARG A 213 -3.43 -12.40 7.78
C ARG A 213 -2.87 -11.82 6.48
N SER A 214 -3.33 -10.64 6.07
CA SER A 214 -2.92 -10.03 4.80
C SER A 214 -1.43 -9.63 4.75
N GLY A 215 -0.85 -9.30 5.92
CA GLY A 215 0.55 -8.96 6.09
C GLY A 215 1.46 -10.17 6.29
N THR A 216 0.92 -11.30 6.76
CA THR A 216 1.70 -12.54 6.89
C THR A 216 2.10 -13.04 5.50
N LYS A 217 3.33 -13.55 5.37
CA LYS A 217 3.97 -13.92 4.09
C LYS A 217 4.26 -12.77 3.13
N ARG A 218 4.02 -11.51 3.51
CA ARG A 218 4.46 -10.36 2.71
C ARG A 218 5.94 -10.12 2.93
N CYS A 219 6.56 -9.53 1.92
CA CYS A 219 7.92 -9.02 2.01
C CYS A 219 7.89 -7.49 2.13
N PHE A 220 8.85 -6.95 2.87
CA PHE A 220 9.12 -5.53 2.93
C PHE A 220 10.58 -5.24 2.64
N ASN A 221 10.86 -3.99 2.30
CA ASN A 221 12.20 -3.48 2.02
C ASN A 221 12.63 -2.53 3.14
N ASP A 222 13.92 -2.45 3.44
CA ASP A 222 14.47 -1.40 4.33
C ASP A 222 14.73 -0.07 3.62
N GLN A 223 14.53 0.00 2.30
CA GLN A 223 14.66 1.19 1.47
C GLN A 223 13.36 1.53 0.73
N LEU A 224 12.86 2.74 0.95
CA LEU A 224 11.68 3.35 0.36
C LEU A 224 11.76 3.40 -1.16
N ILE A 225 12.92 3.74 -1.71
CA ILE A 225 13.12 3.83 -3.17
C ILE A 225 12.86 2.48 -3.87
N HIS A 226 13.18 1.38 -3.20
CA HIS A 226 12.92 0.03 -3.71
C HIS A 226 11.44 -0.31 -3.59
N ALA A 227 10.81 -0.05 -2.44
CA ALA A 227 9.36 -0.24 -2.29
C ALA A 227 8.55 0.58 -3.32
N LEU A 228 8.97 1.81 -3.62
CA LEU A 228 8.36 2.66 -4.64
C LEU A 228 8.48 2.11 -6.06
N LYS A 229 9.63 1.50 -6.40
CA LYS A 229 9.83 0.81 -7.68
C LYS A 229 8.91 -0.41 -7.80
N HIS A 230 8.68 -1.12 -6.69
CA HIS A 230 7.78 -2.27 -6.65
C HIS A 230 6.29 -1.88 -6.58
N SER A 231 5.94 -0.70 -6.08
CA SER A 231 4.56 -0.19 -6.14
C SER A 231 4.20 0.15 -7.59
N LYS A 232 3.27 -0.63 -8.15
CA LYS A 232 2.69 -0.38 -9.46
C LYS A 232 1.67 0.74 -9.35
N GLY A 233 1.73 1.70 -10.28
CA GLY A 233 0.70 2.72 -10.38
C GLY A 233 -0.53 2.12 -11.03
N ASP A 234 -1.51 1.73 -10.22
CA ASP A 234 -2.71 1.04 -10.69
C ASP A 234 -3.89 2.00 -10.88
N TYR A 235 -4.80 1.62 -11.78
CA TYR A 235 -6.05 2.33 -11.97
C TYR A 235 -6.94 2.17 -10.74
N CYS A 236 -7.16 3.29 -10.05
CA CYS A 236 -7.97 3.36 -8.84
C CYS A 236 -9.37 3.88 -9.17
N TRP A 237 -10.13 4.19 -8.12
CA TRP A 237 -11.36 4.94 -8.25
C TRP A 237 -11.10 6.29 -8.95
N SER A 238 -11.69 6.51 -10.12
CA SER A 238 -11.44 7.69 -10.96
C SER A 238 -11.86 9.01 -10.30
N LYS A 239 -12.72 8.92 -9.28
CA LYS A 239 -13.27 10.02 -8.50
C LYS A 239 -12.54 10.22 -7.16
N SER A 240 -11.45 9.47 -6.92
CA SER A 240 -10.58 9.60 -5.75
C SER A 240 -9.89 10.97 -5.69
N PRO A 241 -9.67 11.53 -4.49
CA PRO A 241 -8.91 12.78 -4.31
C PRO A 241 -7.43 12.62 -4.71
N PHE A 242 -6.94 11.38 -4.78
CA PHE A 242 -5.56 11.05 -5.12
C PHE A 242 -5.33 10.96 -6.65
N GLY A 243 -6.40 11.13 -7.44
CA GLY A 243 -6.41 10.93 -8.88
C GLY A 243 -6.75 9.49 -9.27
N SER A 244 -6.91 9.26 -10.57
CA SER A 244 -7.30 7.95 -11.11
C SER A 244 -6.16 6.93 -11.15
N VAL A 245 -4.91 7.38 -11.01
CA VAL A 245 -3.71 6.53 -11.01
C VAL A 245 -2.69 7.10 -10.03
N TYR A 246 -2.40 6.35 -8.96
CA TYR A 246 -1.41 6.71 -7.94
C TYR A 246 -0.68 5.46 -7.47
N LYS A 247 0.44 5.64 -6.76
CA LYS A 247 1.19 4.58 -6.09
C LYS A 247 0.99 4.69 -4.59
N THR A 248 0.92 3.56 -3.91
CA THR A 248 0.84 3.50 -2.44
C THR A 248 2.01 2.71 -1.87
N VAL A 249 2.67 3.29 -0.88
CA VAL A 249 3.67 2.61 -0.05
C VAL A 249 3.19 2.63 1.40
N LEU A 250 3.20 1.46 2.03
CA LEU A 250 2.97 1.34 3.46
C LEU A 250 4.31 1.41 4.18
N VAL A 251 4.43 2.33 5.13
CA VAL A 251 5.57 2.39 6.05
C VAL A 251 5.21 1.56 7.27
N ILE A 252 6.05 0.59 7.59
CA ILE A 252 5.88 -0.29 8.72
C ILE A 252 6.92 0.00 9.80
N GLU A 253 6.53 -0.14 11.05
CA GLU A 253 7.44 -0.31 12.17
C GLU A 253 7.59 -1.81 12.42
N TYR A 254 8.83 -2.30 12.57
CA TYR A 254 9.08 -3.69 12.90
C TYR A 254 10.11 -3.85 14.02
N TYR A 255 10.01 -4.98 14.71
CA TYR A 255 10.94 -5.38 15.77
C TYR A 255 11.88 -6.46 15.25
N PRO A 256 13.21 -6.26 15.31
CA PRO A 256 14.16 -7.30 14.92
C PRO A 256 13.91 -8.58 15.72
N HIS A 257 13.51 -9.65 15.03
CA HIS A 257 13.12 -10.92 15.62
C HIS A 257 13.44 -12.07 14.65
N PRO A 258 13.78 -13.28 15.11
CA PRO A 258 14.09 -14.42 14.24
C PRO A 258 12.98 -14.79 13.24
N ASP A 259 11.71 -14.51 13.56
CA ASP A 259 10.57 -14.76 12.67
C ASP A 259 10.47 -13.73 11.52
N LEU A 260 11.24 -12.63 11.59
CA LEU A 260 11.49 -11.76 10.44
C LEU A 260 12.71 -12.29 9.71
N MET A 261 12.45 -13.09 8.68
CA MET A 261 13.50 -13.74 7.93
C MET A 261 14.08 -12.76 6.90
N PHE A 262 15.36 -12.43 7.04
CA PHE A 262 16.11 -11.77 5.98
C PHE A 262 16.17 -12.71 4.76
N VAL A 263 15.61 -12.26 3.64
CA VAL A 263 15.54 -13.06 2.40
C VAL A 263 16.82 -12.91 1.58
N GLY A 264 17.54 -11.79 1.73
CA GLY A 264 18.88 -11.58 1.16
C GLY A 264 19.02 -11.69 -0.36
N ASP A 265 20.18 -11.25 -0.86
CA ASP A 265 20.57 -11.02 -2.26
C ASP A 265 20.66 -12.27 -3.17
N LYS A 266 19.95 -13.36 -2.85
CA LYS A 266 19.91 -14.56 -3.69
C LYS A 266 18.56 -14.69 -4.38
N PRO A 267 18.39 -14.17 -5.62
CA PRO A 267 17.47 -14.82 -6.53
C PRO A 267 17.87 -16.30 -6.60
N SER A 268 16.89 -17.18 -6.75
CA SER A 268 17.09 -18.63 -6.90
C SER A 268 18.30 -18.99 -7.81
N PRO A 269 18.92 -20.18 -7.68
CA PRO A 269 20.13 -20.57 -8.42
C PRO A 269 20.03 -20.60 -9.96
N GLN A 270 18.91 -20.15 -10.55
CA GLN A 270 18.68 -20.21 -11.99
C GLN A 270 18.82 -18.87 -12.74
N LEU A 271 19.10 -17.74 -12.08
CA LEU A 271 19.13 -16.45 -12.80
C LEU A 271 20.42 -15.67 -12.56
N SER A 272 21.41 -15.98 -13.42
CA SER A 272 22.59 -15.16 -13.62
C SER A 272 22.33 -14.08 -14.69
N LEU A 273 22.96 -12.92 -14.46
CA LEU A 273 23.37 -11.87 -15.41
C LEU A 273 22.60 -10.54 -15.40
N SER A 274 23.37 -9.52 -15.00
CA SER A 274 23.36 -8.12 -15.48
C SER A 274 22.28 -7.17 -14.95
N LEU A 275 22.64 -6.41 -13.91
CA LEU A 275 22.74 -4.94 -13.93
C LEU A 275 23.32 -4.47 -12.59
N ARG A 276 24.62 -4.16 -12.58
CA ARG A 276 25.29 -3.50 -11.45
C ARG A 276 24.91 -2.03 -11.47
N ILE A 277 23.92 -1.64 -10.67
CA ILE A 277 23.74 -0.25 -10.24
C ILE A 277 24.64 -0.07 -9.01
N PRO A 278 25.47 1.00 -8.94
CA PRO A 278 26.26 1.24 -7.76
C PRO A 278 25.38 1.92 -6.70
N SER A 279 24.81 1.14 -5.76
CA SER A 279 24.52 1.67 -4.42
C SER A 279 25.48 1.02 -3.44
N TYR A 280 26.01 1.83 -2.54
CA TYR A 280 26.62 1.34 -1.31
C TYR A 280 25.49 0.67 -0.52
N GLU A 281 25.60 -0.66 -0.35
CA GLU A 281 24.61 -1.58 0.27
C GLU A 281 23.38 -1.91 -0.61
N ALA A 282 23.24 -3.21 -0.91
CA ALA A 282 22.10 -3.77 -1.63
C ALA A 282 20.85 -3.76 -0.74
N PRO A 283 19.63 -3.59 -1.31
CA PRO A 283 18.40 -3.54 -0.53
C PRO A 283 18.20 -4.82 0.28
N CYS A 284 17.85 -4.68 1.55
CA CYS A 284 17.49 -5.82 2.39
C CYS A 284 16.00 -6.12 2.23
N PHE A 285 15.70 -7.34 1.78
CA PHE A 285 14.33 -7.85 1.77
C PHE A 285 14.09 -8.70 3.01
N PHE A 286 12.96 -8.46 3.67
CA PHE A 286 12.55 -9.20 4.85
C PHE A 286 11.18 -9.81 4.61
N HIS A 287 11.04 -11.07 5.01
CA HIS A 287 9.78 -11.81 4.97
C HIS A 287 9.10 -11.77 6.34
N ILE A 288 7.82 -11.41 6.35
CA ILE A 288 7.00 -11.33 7.56
C ILE A 288 6.49 -12.74 7.90
N GLY A 289 7.18 -13.43 8.80
CA GLY A 289 6.73 -14.72 9.34
C GLY A 289 5.59 -14.59 10.36
N SER A 290 5.58 -13.50 11.14
CA SER A 290 4.50 -13.16 12.07
C SER A 290 4.14 -11.68 11.95
N ALA A 291 2.87 -11.40 11.66
CA ALA A 291 2.33 -10.05 11.56
C ALA A 291 2.29 -9.31 12.92
N ASP A 292 2.40 -10.00 14.06
CA ASP A 292 2.42 -9.36 15.39
C ASP A 292 3.72 -8.56 15.65
N LEU A 293 4.76 -8.81 14.85
CA LEU A 293 6.08 -8.17 14.96
C LEU A 293 6.21 -6.91 14.10
N VAL A 294 5.16 -6.58 13.36
CA VAL A 294 5.16 -5.53 12.35
C VAL A 294 3.85 -4.76 12.45
N GLU A 295 3.91 -3.44 12.39
CA GLU A 295 2.74 -2.57 12.40
C GLU A 295 2.81 -1.56 11.27
N ILE A 296 1.73 -1.38 10.52
CA ILE A 296 1.64 -0.28 9.56
C ILE A 296 1.51 1.03 10.34
N SER A 297 2.48 1.92 10.18
CA SER A 297 2.55 3.20 10.89
C SER A 297 2.19 4.39 10.01
N TYR A 298 2.51 4.33 8.72
CA TYR A 298 2.15 5.37 7.76
C TYR A 298 1.70 4.81 6.41
N VAL A 299 0.87 5.57 5.71
CA VAL A 299 0.52 5.36 4.29
C VAL A 299 1.01 6.55 3.50
N PHE A 300 1.90 6.30 2.54
CA PHE A 300 2.39 7.30 1.60
C PHE A 300 1.78 7.08 0.22
N ILE A 301 1.25 8.16 -0.35
CA ILE A 301 0.61 8.18 -1.66
C ILE A 301 1.46 9.06 -2.59
N TYR A 302 1.77 8.54 -3.77
CA TYR A 302 2.60 9.22 -4.76
C TYR A 302 1.87 9.34 -6.10
N LYS A 303 2.13 10.43 -6.83
CA LYS A 303 1.70 10.53 -8.23
C LYS A 303 2.47 9.50 -9.08
N ASN A 304 1.75 8.83 -9.98
CA ASN A 304 2.37 7.84 -10.86
C ASN A 304 3.37 8.48 -11.87
N THR A 305 3.24 9.77 -12.17
CA THR A 305 4.09 10.48 -13.15
C THR A 305 5.54 10.64 -12.70
N LEU A 306 5.79 10.75 -11.40
CA LEU A 306 7.11 11.14 -10.85
C LEU A 306 8.21 10.09 -11.09
N PHE A 307 7.86 8.81 -11.25
CA PHE A 307 8.87 7.74 -11.36
C PHE A 307 9.43 7.52 -12.77
N ARG A 308 8.72 7.97 -13.82
CA ARG A 308 9.27 7.90 -15.18
C ARG A 308 10.43 8.88 -15.37
N GLU A 309 10.38 10.03 -14.71
CA GLU A 309 11.39 11.10 -14.86
C GLU A 309 12.65 10.80 -14.04
N ILE A 310 12.51 10.37 -12.77
CA ILE A 310 13.65 10.07 -11.89
C ILE A 310 14.52 8.93 -12.43
N ILE A 311 13.94 7.89 -13.02
CA ILE A 311 14.71 6.78 -13.62
C ILE A 311 15.51 7.28 -14.84
N VAL A 312 14.93 8.18 -15.63
CA VAL A 312 15.61 8.76 -16.81
C VAL A 312 16.74 9.67 -16.38
N ASP A 313 16.50 10.58 -15.43
CA ASP A 313 17.51 11.54 -14.96
C ASP A 313 18.69 10.85 -14.28
N TYR A 314 18.46 9.88 -13.39
CA TYR A 314 19.56 9.12 -12.79
C TYR A 314 20.32 8.26 -13.81
N SER A 315 19.62 7.70 -14.82
CA SER A 315 20.31 6.95 -15.87
C SER A 315 21.20 7.84 -16.74
N MET A 316 20.75 9.07 -17.02
CA MET A 316 21.51 10.09 -17.76
C MET A 316 22.70 10.61 -16.95
N GLU A 317 22.54 10.91 -15.66
CA GLU A 317 23.66 11.34 -14.81
C GLU A 317 24.71 10.23 -14.62
N VAL A 318 24.30 8.96 -14.49
CA VAL A 318 25.23 7.82 -14.41
C VAL A 318 25.93 7.58 -15.75
N LEU A 319 25.24 7.78 -16.88
CA LEU A 319 25.84 7.75 -18.22
C LEU A 319 26.85 8.88 -18.42
N ASP A 320 26.53 10.11 -17.98
CA ASP A 320 27.43 11.27 -18.05
C ASP A 320 28.64 11.10 -17.13
N PHE A 321 28.45 10.54 -15.93
CA PHE A 321 29.57 10.26 -15.03
C PHE A 321 30.46 9.13 -15.58
N GLY A 322 29.87 8.06 -16.11
CA GLY A 322 30.60 6.95 -16.71
C GLY A 322 31.37 7.33 -17.98
N THR A 323 30.79 8.17 -18.83
CA THR A 323 31.45 8.68 -20.04
C THR A 323 32.58 9.64 -19.68
N ASN A 324 32.39 10.56 -18.73
CA ASN A 324 33.46 11.45 -18.26
C ASN A 324 34.64 10.67 -17.66
N LEU A 325 34.39 9.63 -16.86
CA LEU A 325 35.46 8.78 -16.32
C LEU A 325 36.21 8.02 -17.42
N PHE A 326 35.49 7.54 -18.44
CA PHE A 326 36.07 6.88 -19.60
C PHE A 326 36.97 7.83 -20.41
N PHE A 327 36.53 9.08 -20.65
CA PHE A 327 37.34 10.09 -21.32
C PHE A 327 38.59 10.49 -20.50
N CYS A 328 38.47 10.63 -19.17
CA CYS A 328 39.61 10.86 -18.30
C CYS A 328 40.65 9.73 -18.39
N MET A 329 40.21 8.47 -18.39
CA MET A 329 41.10 7.31 -18.50
C MET A 329 41.83 7.26 -19.86
N ILE A 330 41.13 7.57 -20.96
CA ILE A 330 41.74 7.68 -22.29
C ILE A 330 42.79 8.81 -22.29
N PHE A 331 42.45 9.97 -21.73
CA PHE A 331 43.36 11.12 -21.68
C PHE A 331 44.63 10.80 -20.88
N ILE A 332 44.50 10.15 -19.71
CA ILE A 332 45.63 9.68 -18.91
C ILE A 332 46.51 8.71 -19.70
N CYS A 333 45.91 7.77 -20.45
CA CYS A 333 46.66 6.82 -21.26
C CYS A 333 47.42 7.48 -22.41
N ILE A 334 46.82 8.47 -23.07
CA ILE A 334 47.47 9.27 -24.13
C ILE A 334 48.62 10.09 -23.54
N LEU A 335 48.40 10.74 -22.40
CA LEU A 335 49.41 11.52 -21.71
C LEU A 335 50.60 10.65 -21.27
N ALA A 336 50.34 9.50 -20.65
CA ALA A 336 51.37 8.55 -20.24
C ALA A 336 52.19 8.04 -21.44
N ARG A 337 51.54 7.76 -22.58
CA ARG A 337 52.22 7.35 -23.81
C ARG A 337 53.09 8.47 -24.38
N THR A 338 52.63 9.72 -24.29
CA THR A 338 53.36 10.89 -24.78
C THR A 338 54.59 11.17 -23.94
N ILE A 339 54.46 11.11 -22.61
CA ILE A 339 55.58 11.23 -21.67
C ILE A 339 56.61 10.12 -21.92
N ARG A 340 56.17 8.86 -22.12
CA ARG A 340 57.07 7.75 -22.42
C ARG A 340 57.89 7.96 -23.69
N ASN A 341 57.27 8.50 -24.74
CA ASN A 341 57.96 8.80 -26.00
C ASN A 341 58.96 9.96 -25.85
N LEU A 342 58.65 10.95 -25.01
CA LEU A 342 59.56 12.07 -24.70
C LEU A 342 60.79 11.66 -23.88
N VAL A 343 60.69 10.64 -23.03
CA VAL A 343 61.81 10.13 -22.22
C VAL A 343 62.78 9.26 -23.05
N HIS A 344 62.36 8.79 -24.22
CA HIS A 344 63.18 7.97 -25.13
C HIS A 344 63.77 8.76 -26.31
N LEU A 345 63.51 10.07 -26.39
CA LEU A 345 64.20 11.03 -27.26
C LEU A 345 65.28 11.74 -26.45
#